data_AF-K1RYY0-F1
#
_entry.id   AF-K1RYY0-F1
#
_cell.length_a   1.000
_cell.length_b   1.000
_cell.length_c   1.000
_cell.angle_alpha   90.00
_cell.angle_beta   90.00
_cell.angle_gamma   90.00
#
_symmetry.space_group_name_H-M   'P 1'
#
loop_
_entity.id
_entity.type
_entity.pdbx_description
1 polymer ?
#
loop_
_entity_poly.entity_id
_entity_poly.type
_entity_poly.pdbx_seq_one_letter_code
_entity_poly.pdbx_strand_id
1 'polypeptide(L)'
;RVVREVKKDGSLGPIYFIYYNHGFNEKNTAYPNYKKASKAVRAACEEILANPRYRMQWVEEADRGDKLIPLNNGYKAYCDYTLPDGRIVSLWKHALTSLSLDGGNTYTTTNRALGFVNSNAKIWGQRLTDGSYATVYNPSEYRWPLGISLSGDGLEYKTLNLICGEVPPMRYGGNYKSRGPQYVRGIQEGNGIPKDSDMWVSYSMNKEDIWVAHVPVPVKTVATAH
;
A
#
# COMPACT_ATOMS: atom_id res chain seq x y z
N ARG A 1 -9.84 -5.84 14.18
CA ARG A 1 -9.86 -5.90 12.69
C ARG A 1 -10.85 -6.97 12.23
N VAL A 2 -11.63 -6.68 11.19
CA VAL A 2 -12.60 -7.63 10.60
C VAL A 2 -12.21 -8.05 9.18
N VAL A 3 -12.75 -9.16 8.71
CA VAL A 3 -12.58 -9.71 7.36
C VAL A 3 -13.90 -10.25 6.84
N ARG A 4 -14.00 -10.39 5.51
CA ARG A 4 -15.04 -11.18 4.84
C ARG A 4 -14.54 -11.64 3.47
N GLU A 5 -15.09 -12.74 2.99
CA GLU A 5 -14.83 -13.24 1.63
C GLU A 5 -15.64 -12.44 0.59
N VAL A 6 -15.01 -12.13 -0.55
CA VAL A 6 -15.68 -11.66 -1.76
C VAL A 6 -15.69 -12.81 -2.76
N LYS A 7 -16.88 -13.26 -3.19
CA LYS A 7 -17.03 -14.41 -4.07
C LYS A 7 -17.01 -14.04 -5.55
N LYS A 8 -16.83 -15.04 -6.41
CA LYS A 8 -16.77 -14.86 -7.88
C LYS A 8 -18.03 -14.23 -8.47
N ASP A 9 -19.18 -14.48 -7.86
CA ASP A 9 -20.48 -13.91 -8.26
C ASP A 9 -20.71 -12.49 -7.72
N GLY A 10 -19.73 -11.91 -7.01
CA GLY A 10 -19.82 -10.60 -6.37
C GLY A 10 -20.54 -10.61 -5.01
N SER A 11 -21.09 -11.74 -4.57
CA SER A 11 -21.71 -11.84 -3.25
C SER A 11 -20.65 -11.80 -2.14
N LEU A 12 -21.06 -11.30 -0.98
CA LEU A 12 -20.17 -11.12 0.16
C LEU A 12 -20.48 -12.14 1.26
N GLY A 13 -19.45 -12.86 1.71
CA GLY A 13 -19.56 -13.78 2.86
C GLY A 13 -19.81 -13.05 4.18
N PRO A 14 -20.09 -13.78 5.28
CA PRO A 14 -20.25 -13.19 6.61
C PRO A 14 -19.00 -12.44 7.08
N ILE A 15 -19.18 -11.50 7.99
CA ILE A 15 -18.09 -10.74 8.60
C ILE A 15 -17.58 -11.49 9.84
N TYR A 16 -16.25 -11.53 9.99
CA TYR A 16 -15.58 -12.12 11.15
C TYR A 16 -14.50 -11.20 11.68
N PHE A 17 -14.22 -11.25 12.98
CA PHE A 17 -13.01 -10.65 13.55
C PHE A 17 -11.80 -11.56 13.31
N ILE A 18 -10.74 -11.04 12.68
CA ILE A 18 -9.44 -11.71 12.54
C ILE A 18 -8.47 -11.33 13.66
N TYR A 19 -8.67 -10.15 14.26
CA TYR A 19 -7.82 -9.60 15.30
C TYR A 19 -8.66 -8.78 16.28
N TYR A 20 -8.40 -8.95 17.58
CA TYR A 20 -8.99 -8.14 18.64
C TYR A 20 -7.89 -7.31 19.31
N ASN A 21 -8.14 -6.02 19.49
CA ASN A 21 -7.31 -5.19 20.36
C ASN A 21 -7.57 -5.54 21.83
N HIS A 22 -6.65 -5.16 22.72
CA HIS A 22 -6.76 -5.42 24.15
C HIS A 22 -8.12 -4.98 24.71
N GLY A 23 -8.71 -5.83 25.55
CA GLY A 23 -10.04 -5.62 26.13
C GLY A 23 -11.22 -6.09 25.25
N PHE A 24 -11.03 -6.32 23.96
CA PHE A 24 -12.04 -6.91 23.08
C PHE A 24 -11.86 -8.43 22.94
N ASN A 25 -12.97 -9.15 22.83
CA ASN A 25 -13.02 -10.60 22.66
C ASN A 25 -14.39 -11.05 22.13
N GLU A 26 -14.57 -12.37 21.98
CA GLU A 26 -15.81 -12.97 21.45
C GLU A 26 -17.09 -12.62 22.26
N LYS A 27 -16.97 -12.26 23.54
CA LYS A 27 -18.13 -11.98 24.40
C LYS A 27 -18.63 -10.53 24.30
N ASN A 28 -17.81 -9.61 23.81
CA ASN A 28 -18.11 -8.17 23.79
C ASN A 28 -17.94 -7.53 22.40
N THR A 29 -18.00 -8.34 21.34
CA THR A 29 -17.92 -7.87 19.95
C THR A 29 -19.10 -8.36 19.12
N ALA A 30 -19.45 -7.58 18.08
CA ALA A 30 -20.70 -7.79 17.31
C ALA A 30 -20.60 -8.88 16.22
N TYR A 31 -19.41 -9.39 15.92
CA TYR A 31 -19.19 -10.42 14.91
C TYR A 31 -18.39 -11.58 15.51
N PRO A 32 -18.58 -12.82 15.03
CA PRO A 32 -17.82 -13.96 15.52
C PRO A 32 -16.34 -13.88 15.15
N ASN A 33 -15.49 -14.59 15.90
CA ASN A 33 -14.10 -14.77 15.53
C ASN A 33 -13.96 -15.59 14.23
N TYR A 34 -12.96 -15.28 13.41
CA TYR A 34 -12.71 -15.98 12.14
C TYR A 34 -12.56 -17.49 12.29
N LYS A 35 -12.14 -17.99 13.47
CA LYS A 35 -12.07 -19.43 13.78
C LYS A 35 -13.43 -20.14 13.70
N LYS A 36 -14.55 -19.41 13.68
CA LYS A 36 -15.91 -19.92 13.44
C LYS A 36 -16.32 -19.91 11.96
N ALA A 37 -15.49 -19.38 11.06
CA ALA A 37 -15.77 -19.36 9.62
C ALA A 37 -15.61 -20.75 8.98
N SER A 38 -15.96 -20.83 7.69
CA SER A 38 -15.74 -22.03 6.88
C SER A 38 -14.25 -22.42 6.84
N LYS A 39 -13.95 -23.69 6.54
CA LYS A 39 -12.57 -24.18 6.46
C LYS A 39 -11.71 -23.35 5.49
N ALA A 40 -12.25 -22.99 4.33
CA ALA A 40 -11.56 -22.20 3.33
C ALA A 40 -11.26 -20.77 3.82
N VAL A 41 -12.25 -20.08 4.40
CA VAL A 41 -12.05 -18.71 4.93
C VAL A 41 -11.06 -18.72 6.08
N ARG A 42 -11.12 -19.71 6.97
CA ARG A 42 -10.12 -19.85 8.04
C ARG A 42 -8.72 -19.99 7.51
N ALA A 43 -8.50 -20.86 6.52
CA ALA A 43 -7.17 -21.04 5.92
C ALA A 43 -6.64 -19.72 5.34
N ALA A 44 -7.46 -18.99 4.59
CA ALA A 44 -7.07 -17.68 4.06
C ALA A 44 -6.74 -16.65 5.16
N CYS A 45 -7.48 -16.64 6.27
CA CYS A 45 -7.14 -15.81 7.43
C CYS A 45 -5.81 -16.20 8.08
N GLU A 46 -5.53 -17.50 8.21
CA GLU A 46 -4.24 -17.97 8.74
C GLU A 46 -3.08 -17.60 7.80
N GLU A 47 -3.27 -17.59 6.47
CA GLU A 47 -2.26 -17.09 5.53
C GLU A 47 -1.95 -15.60 5.74
N ILE A 48 -2.98 -14.77 5.96
CA ILE A 48 -2.80 -13.35 6.30
C ILE A 48 -2.01 -13.19 7.61
N LEU A 49 -2.36 -13.97 8.65
CA LEU A 49 -1.69 -13.94 9.95
C LEU A 49 -0.26 -14.51 9.89
N ALA A 50 0.01 -15.47 9.01
CA ALA A 50 1.35 -15.99 8.81
C ALA A 50 2.26 -14.98 8.07
N ASN A 51 1.69 -14.18 7.17
CA ASN A 51 2.46 -13.29 6.31
C ASN A 51 2.91 -11.99 7.03
N PRO A 52 4.21 -11.79 7.29
CA PRO A 52 4.69 -10.59 7.97
C PRO A 52 4.45 -9.30 7.18
N ARG A 53 4.40 -9.35 5.84
CA ARG A 53 4.11 -8.21 4.97
C ARG A 53 2.68 -7.69 5.17
N TYR A 54 1.74 -8.57 5.50
CA TYR A 54 0.38 -8.17 5.90
C TYR A 54 0.36 -7.61 7.32
N ARG A 55 1.02 -8.28 8.26
CA ARG A 55 1.07 -7.86 9.67
C ARG A 55 1.73 -6.49 9.85
N MET A 56 2.75 -6.17 9.07
CA MET A 56 3.37 -4.84 9.09
C MET A 56 2.42 -3.71 8.71
N GLN A 57 1.43 -3.98 7.87
CA GLN A 57 0.42 -2.98 7.51
C GLN A 57 -0.59 -2.72 8.63
N TRP A 58 -0.53 -3.48 9.74
CA TRP A 58 -1.48 -3.37 10.85
C TRP A 58 -0.93 -2.58 12.04
N VAL A 59 0.34 -2.18 12.02
CA VAL A 59 1.05 -1.55 13.16
C VAL A 59 0.38 -0.28 13.68
N GLU A 60 -0.31 0.47 12.82
CA GLU A 60 -0.97 1.72 13.21
C GLU A 60 -2.17 1.48 14.12
N GLU A 61 -2.92 0.38 13.89
CA GLU A 61 -4.16 0.05 14.61
C GLU A 61 -4.04 -1.11 15.61
N ALA A 62 -3.03 -1.97 15.45
CA ALA A 62 -2.77 -3.05 16.40
C ALA A 62 -2.32 -2.50 17.76
N ASP A 63 -2.41 -3.36 18.77
CA ASP A 63 -1.93 -3.03 20.11
C ASP A 63 -0.44 -2.64 20.07
N ARG A 64 -0.06 -1.68 20.90
CA ARG A 64 1.32 -1.22 20.97
C ARG A 64 2.20 -2.34 21.52
N GLY A 65 3.28 -2.67 20.79
CA GLY A 65 4.19 -3.74 21.20
C GLY A 65 3.67 -5.14 20.93
N ASP A 66 2.61 -5.28 20.11
CA ASP A 66 2.08 -6.60 19.75
C ASP A 66 3.14 -7.42 19.02
N LYS A 67 3.39 -8.64 19.52
CA LYS A 67 4.36 -9.60 18.97
C LYS A 67 4.00 -10.08 17.57
N LEU A 68 2.72 -9.95 17.18
CA LEU A 68 2.27 -10.19 15.83
C LEU A 68 2.88 -9.18 14.85
N ILE A 69 3.28 -7.98 15.28
CA ILE A 69 3.81 -6.96 14.38
C ILE A 69 5.33 -7.11 14.26
N PRO A 70 5.90 -7.34 13.06
CA PRO A 70 7.34 -7.55 12.91
C PRO A 70 8.21 -6.39 13.41
N LEU A 71 7.74 -5.15 13.22
CA LEU A 71 8.46 -3.94 13.64
C LEU A 71 7.50 -2.93 14.28
N ASN A 72 7.69 -2.70 15.58
CA ASN A 72 6.80 -1.91 16.45
C ASN A 72 7.26 -0.44 16.61
N ASN A 73 7.46 0.30 15.50
CA ASN A 73 7.99 1.67 15.53
C ASN A 73 7.03 2.75 15.01
N GLY A 74 5.75 2.39 14.80
CA GLY A 74 4.69 3.35 14.44
C GLY A 74 4.85 4.01 13.07
N TYR A 75 5.72 3.47 12.19
CA TYR A 75 5.79 3.91 10.80
C TYR A 75 4.47 3.63 10.07
N LYS A 76 4.16 4.50 9.11
CA LYS A 76 2.80 4.65 8.61
C LYS A 76 2.66 4.23 7.15
N ALA A 77 1.56 3.55 6.84
CA ALA A 77 1.15 3.15 5.50
C ALA A 77 2.22 2.33 4.75
N TYR A 78 2.70 1.26 5.37
CA TYR A 78 3.64 0.30 4.77
C TYR A 78 3.21 -0.15 3.36
N CYS A 79 4.13 -0.12 2.42
CA CYS A 79 4.09 -0.86 1.17
C CYS A 79 5.48 -1.38 0.84
N ASP A 80 5.55 -2.34 -0.06
CA ASP A 80 6.79 -3.03 -0.32
C ASP A 80 6.77 -3.79 -1.65
N TYR A 81 7.95 -4.15 -2.14
CA TYR A 81 8.15 -4.95 -3.35
C TYR A 81 9.43 -5.77 -3.25
N THR A 82 9.49 -6.84 -4.04
CA THR A 82 10.60 -7.79 -4.03
C THR A 82 11.61 -7.48 -5.14
N LEU A 83 12.89 -7.37 -4.78
CA LEU A 83 14.02 -7.21 -5.70
C LEU A 83 14.37 -8.52 -6.40
N PRO A 84 15.17 -8.50 -7.49
CA PRO A 84 15.55 -9.71 -8.21
C PRO A 84 16.32 -10.74 -7.37
N ASP A 85 16.99 -10.29 -6.31
CA ASP A 85 17.73 -11.13 -5.36
C ASP A 85 16.90 -11.60 -4.15
N GLY A 86 15.59 -11.35 -4.16
CA GLY A 86 14.66 -11.79 -3.12
C GLY A 86 14.59 -10.89 -1.89
N ARG A 87 15.42 -9.84 -1.78
CA ARG A 87 15.27 -8.84 -0.73
C ARG A 87 13.99 -8.04 -0.94
N ILE A 88 13.39 -7.58 0.15
CA ILE A 88 12.17 -6.76 0.10
C ILE A 88 12.53 -5.31 0.40
N VAL A 89 12.22 -4.41 -0.52
CA VAL A 89 12.25 -2.96 -0.26
C VAL A 89 10.93 -2.56 0.38
N SER A 90 11.01 -1.87 1.50
CA SER A 90 9.86 -1.40 2.25
C SER A 90 9.81 0.12 2.28
N LEU A 91 8.63 0.68 2.10
CA LEU A 91 8.37 2.12 2.04
C LEU A 91 7.21 2.49 2.99
N TRP A 92 7.34 3.64 3.64
CA TRP A 92 6.31 4.27 4.48
C TRP A 92 6.15 5.74 4.11
N LYS A 93 5.21 6.44 4.77
CA LYS A 93 5.10 7.92 4.68
C LYS A 93 6.46 8.60 4.88
N HIS A 94 6.63 9.78 4.28
CA HIS A 94 7.89 10.54 4.23
C HIS A 94 9.02 9.87 3.46
N ALA A 95 8.66 8.93 2.56
CA ALA A 95 9.61 8.04 1.90
C ALA A 95 10.62 7.40 2.88
N LEU A 96 10.18 7.08 4.11
CA LEU A 96 10.99 6.22 4.96
C LEU A 96 11.15 4.88 4.25
N THR A 97 12.37 4.35 4.26
CA THR A 97 12.72 3.14 3.54
C THR A 97 13.64 2.24 4.35
N SER A 98 13.48 0.94 4.17
CA SER A 98 14.33 -0.10 4.74
C SER A 98 14.31 -1.35 3.86
N LEU A 99 15.28 -2.24 4.07
CA LEU A 99 15.31 -3.57 3.47
C LEU A 99 14.93 -4.64 4.49
N SER A 100 14.22 -5.66 4.03
CA SER A 100 14.11 -6.93 4.74
C SER A 100 14.84 -8.02 3.94
N LEU A 101 15.62 -8.83 4.66
CA LEU A 101 16.43 -9.93 4.11
C LEU A 101 15.84 -11.31 4.43
N ASP A 102 14.74 -11.37 5.18
CA ASP A 102 14.15 -12.58 5.75
C ASP A 102 12.63 -12.67 5.50
N GLY A 103 12.18 -12.10 4.38
CA GLY A 103 10.78 -12.16 3.95
C GLY A 103 9.84 -11.21 4.70
N GLY A 104 10.36 -10.18 5.38
CA GLY A 104 9.58 -9.15 6.08
C GLY A 104 9.53 -9.32 7.59
N ASN A 105 10.29 -10.25 8.17
CA ASN A 105 10.28 -10.51 9.61
C ASN A 105 11.17 -9.52 10.38
N THR A 106 12.29 -9.13 9.79
CA THR A 106 13.18 -8.09 10.31
C THR A 106 13.51 -7.05 9.24
N TYR A 107 13.92 -5.87 9.69
CA TYR A 107 14.21 -4.72 8.85
C TYR A 107 15.55 -4.13 9.23
N THR A 108 16.32 -3.68 8.23
CA THR A 108 17.53 -2.92 8.44
C THR A 108 17.22 -1.53 9.03
N THR A 109 18.25 -0.74 9.34
CA THR A 109 18.08 0.65 9.75
C THR A 109 17.20 1.41 8.76
N THR A 110 16.15 2.04 9.27
CA THR A 110 15.21 2.81 8.45
C THR A 110 15.64 4.26 8.38
N ASN A 111 15.71 4.81 7.17
CA ASN A 111 16.02 6.21 6.91
C ASN A 111 15.03 6.79 5.91
N ARG A 112 15.00 8.11 5.73
CA ARG A 112 14.35 8.67 4.53
C ARG A 112 15.14 8.26 3.30
N ALA A 113 14.46 7.85 2.25
CA ALA A 113 15.06 7.54 0.95
C ALA A 113 15.72 8.81 0.40
N LEU A 114 17.04 8.78 0.27
CA LEU A 114 17.81 9.95 -0.14
C LEU A 114 17.33 10.45 -1.51
N GLY A 115 17.17 11.77 -1.65
CA GLY A 115 16.71 12.40 -2.88
C GLY A 115 15.19 12.40 -3.11
N PHE A 116 14.42 11.55 -2.41
CA PHE A 116 12.96 11.59 -2.51
C PHE A 116 12.40 12.82 -1.77
N VAL A 117 11.76 13.71 -2.53
CA VAL A 117 10.90 14.75 -1.98
C VAL A 117 9.53 14.13 -1.69
N ASN A 118 9.25 13.77 -0.44
CA ASN A 118 7.95 13.23 -0.05
C ASN A 118 7.59 13.57 1.38
N SER A 119 6.30 13.71 1.65
CA SER A 119 5.77 14.08 2.95
C SER A 119 4.67 13.12 3.43
N ASN A 120 3.59 13.66 3.98
CA ASN A 120 2.58 12.90 4.74
C ASN A 120 1.53 12.13 3.90
N ALA A 121 1.55 12.28 2.57
CA ALA A 121 0.48 11.83 1.68
C ALA A 121 0.67 10.42 1.08
N LYS A 122 1.57 9.63 1.69
CA LYS A 122 2.05 8.31 1.25
C LYS A 122 2.99 8.38 0.04
N ILE A 123 3.66 7.25 -0.17
CA ILE A 123 4.38 6.83 -1.36
C ILE A 123 3.96 5.38 -1.60
N TRP A 124 3.80 4.99 -2.86
CA TRP A 124 3.57 3.62 -3.28
C TRP A 124 4.74 3.19 -4.15
N GLY A 125 5.30 2.00 -3.92
CA GLY A 125 6.32 1.40 -4.78
C GLY A 125 5.90 0.01 -5.22
N GLN A 126 6.21 -0.38 -6.45
CA GLN A 126 5.98 -1.73 -6.95
C GLN A 126 6.95 -2.12 -8.06
N ARG A 127 7.11 -3.44 -8.24
CA ARG A 127 7.66 -4.01 -9.48
C ARG A 127 6.61 -3.94 -10.59
N LEU A 128 7.05 -3.69 -11.81
CA LEU A 128 6.24 -3.66 -13.03
C LEU A 128 6.35 -4.99 -13.77
N THR A 129 5.43 -5.25 -14.70
CA THR A 129 5.35 -6.50 -15.46
C THR A 129 6.50 -6.65 -16.47
N ASP A 130 7.13 -5.56 -16.89
CA ASP A 130 8.37 -5.55 -17.68
C ASP A 130 9.64 -5.80 -16.84
N GLY A 131 9.48 -6.02 -15.52
CA GLY A 131 10.57 -6.30 -14.59
C GLY A 131 11.23 -5.06 -13.98
N SER A 132 10.92 -3.86 -14.46
CA SER A 132 11.36 -2.59 -13.88
C SER A 132 10.54 -2.22 -12.64
N TYR A 133 10.76 -1.06 -12.06
CA TYR A 133 10.12 -0.60 -10.83
C TYR A 133 9.62 0.84 -10.96
N ALA A 134 8.53 1.12 -10.25
CA ALA A 134 7.97 2.46 -10.17
C ALA A 134 7.64 2.83 -8.72
N THR A 135 7.84 4.11 -8.40
CA THR A 135 7.23 4.74 -7.23
C THR A 135 6.27 5.82 -7.67
N VAL A 136 5.10 5.87 -7.04
CA VAL A 136 4.07 6.90 -7.25
C VAL A 136 3.85 7.63 -5.93
N TYR A 137 3.92 8.95 -5.95
CA TYR A 137 3.90 9.79 -4.74
C TYR A 137 3.63 11.26 -5.05
N ASN A 138 3.43 12.06 -4.02
CA ASN A 138 3.48 13.52 -4.15
C ASN A 138 4.93 14.00 -4.01
N PRO A 139 5.58 14.52 -5.07
CA PRO A 139 6.97 14.99 -5.03
C PRO A 139 7.08 16.38 -4.39
N SER A 140 6.46 16.55 -3.21
CA SER A 140 6.23 17.86 -2.59
C SER A 140 5.90 17.71 -1.11
N GLU A 141 6.03 18.80 -0.36
CA GLU A 141 5.41 18.95 0.97
C GLU A 141 3.89 19.14 0.86
N TYR A 142 3.42 19.67 -0.27
CA TYR A 142 2.01 19.70 -0.65
C TYR A 142 1.56 18.34 -1.21
N ARG A 143 0.24 18.14 -1.33
CA ARG A 143 -0.33 16.88 -1.86
C ARG A 143 -0.62 16.97 -3.35
N TRP A 144 0.22 17.67 -4.10
CA TRP A 144 0.17 17.77 -5.55
C TRP A 144 1.57 18.12 -6.11
N PRO A 145 1.86 17.75 -7.37
CA PRO A 145 1.07 16.83 -8.20
C PRO A 145 1.14 15.38 -7.67
N LEU A 146 0.49 14.43 -8.33
CA LEU A 146 0.83 13.02 -8.21
C LEU A 146 1.85 12.70 -9.31
N GLY A 147 3.05 12.26 -8.93
CA GLY A 147 4.14 11.95 -9.84
C GLY A 147 4.57 10.49 -9.79
N ILE A 148 5.33 10.08 -10.80
CA ILE A 148 5.93 8.75 -10.95
C ILE A 148 7.45 8.85 -11.17
N SER A 149 8.20 8.03 -10.44
CA SER A 149 9.63 7.83 -10.63
C SER A 149 9.92 6.39 -11.02
N LEU A 150 10.81 6.20 -11.99
CA LEU A 150 11.14 4.89 -12.55
C LEU A 150 12.54 4.45 -12.14
N SER A 151 12.70 3.14 -11.96
CA SER A 151 13.96 2.48 -11.63
C SER A 151 14.10 1.17 -12.40
N GLY A 152 15.31 0.87 -12.86
CA GLY A 152 15.62 -0.43 -13.49
C GLY A 152 15.93 -1.54 -12.50
N ASP A 153 16.37 -1.19 -11.29
CA ASP A 153 16.88 -2.13 -10.28
C ASP A 153 16.05 -2.16 -8.99
N GLY A 154 15.09 -1.24 -8.84
CA GLY A 154 14.24 -1.10 -7.66
C GLY A 154 14.91 -0.37 -6.50
N LEU A 155 16.10 0.18 -6.69
CA LEU A 155 16.89 0.89 -5.69
C LEU A 155 17.19 2.33 -6.12
N GLU A 156 17.73 2.52 -7.33
CA GLU A 156 18.07 3.83 -7.87
C GLU A 156 16.97 4.32 -8.82
N TYR A 157 16.28 5.40 -8.43
CA TYR A 157 15.20 6.01 -9.20
C TYR A 157 15.74 7.24 -9.97
N LYS A 158 15.55 7.24 -11.29
CA LYS A 158 16.27 8.17 -12.21
C LYS A 158 15.39 9.19 -12.91
N THR A 159 14.08 9.11 -12.72
CA THR A 159 13.13 9.99 -13.41
C THR A 159 12.13 10.59 -12.43
N LEU A 160 11.46 11.66 -12.84
CA LEU A 160 10.27 12.19 -12.19
C LEU A 160 9.31 12.73 -13.26
N ASN A 161 8.15 12.11 -13.41
CA ASN A 161 7.14 12.45 -14.41
C ASN A 161 5.76 12.60 -13.76
N LEU A 162 4.78 13.11 -14.52
CA LEU A 162 3.44 13.38 -14.04
C LEU A 162 2.51 12.17 -14.18
N ILE A 163 1.69 11.91 -13.16
CA ILE A 163 0.49 11.05 -13.25
C ILE A 163 -0.77 11.92 -13.26
N CYS A 164 -0.89 12.85 -12.32
CA CYS A 164 -2.03 13.76 -12.23
C CYS A 164 -1.57 15.14 -11.77
N GLY A 165 -1.74 16.14 -12.63
CA GLY A 165 -1.43 17.55 -12.35
C GLY A 165 -2.66 18.36 -11.92
N GLU A 166 -3.85 17.83 -12.11
CA GLU A 166 -5.10 18.52 -11.82
C GLU A 166 -5.39 18.57 -10.32
N VAL A 167 -5.90 19.71 -9.87
CA VAL A 167 -6.33 19.93 -8.47
C VAL A 167 -7.70 20.61 -8.49
N PRO A 168 -8.79 19.89 -8.83
CA PRO A 168 -10.12 20.47 -8.84
C PRO A 168 -10.48 21.04 -7.45
N PRO A 169 -11.31 22.10 -7.38
CA PRO A 169 -11.77 22.66 -6.12
C PRO A 169 -12.42 21.60 -5.23
N MET A 170 -12.11 21.64 -3.94
CA MET A 170 -12.80 20.84 -2.92
C MET A 170 -14.20 21.41 -2.72
N ARG A 171 -15.25 20.64 -2.99
CA ARG A 171 -16.65 21.14 -2.96
C ARG A 171 -17.21 21.15 -1.55
N TYR A 172 -16.80 20.21 -0.71
CA TYR A 172 -17.33 20.06 0.64
C TYR A 172 -16.21 20.23 1.68
N GLY A 173 -16.34 21.23 2.56
CA GLY A 173 -15.47 21.37 3.72
C GLY A 173 -15.57 20.15 4.65
N GLY A 174 -14.52 19.91 5.44
CA GLY A 174 -14.52 18.80 6.40
C GLY A 174 -13.21 18.71 7.17
N ASN A 175 -13.26 18.21 8.41
CA ASN A 175 -12.10 18.12 9.27
C ASN A 175 -10.99 17.27 8.60
N TYR A 176 -9.75 17.78 8.64
CA TYR A 176 -8.56 17.16 8.03
C TYR A 176 -8.65 16.84 6.53
N LYS A 177 -9.64 17.37 5.79
CA LYS A 177 -9.60 17.38 4.32
C LYS A 177 -8.51 18.33 3.85
N SER A 178 -7.84 17.94 2.77
CA SER A 178 -6.63 18.62 2.27
C SER A 178 -6.62 18.49 0.76
N ARG A 179 -6.18 19.53 0.05
CA ARG A 179 -6.30 19.62 -1.42
C ARG A 179 -5.32 18.69 -2.14
N GLY A 180 -5.69 18.24 -3.35
CA GLY A 180 -4.81 17.53 -4.29
C GLY A 180 -4.97 16.00 -4.34
N PRO A 181 -4.38 15.35 -5.36
CA PRO A 181 -4.35 13.89 -5.52
C PRO A 181 -3.44 13.27 -4.47
N GLN A 182 -3.94 12.34 -3.66
CA GLN A 182 -3.23 11.88 -2.47
C GLN A 182 -3.62 10.47 -2.05
N TYR A 183 -2.79 9.88 -1.18
CA TYR A 183 -3.00 8.56 -0.59
C TYR A 183 -2.98 7.45 -1.63
N VAL A 184 -2.04 7.55 -2.57
CA VAL A 184 -1.86 6.57 -3.63
C VAL A 184 -1.62 5.16 -3.08
N ARG A 185 -2.23 4.18 -3.74
CA ARG A 185 -2.07 2.75 -3.44
C ARG A 185 -2.32 1.91 -4.69
N GLY A 186 -1.43 0.98 -4.97
CA GLY A 186 -1.59 -0.04 -6.02
C GLY A 186 -1.88 -1.43 -5.46
N ILE A 187 -1.60 -2.43 -6.28
CA ILE A 187 -1.89 -3.84 -6.00
C ILE A 187 -0.64 -4.48 -5.36
N GLN A 188 -0.79 -5.06 -4.18
CA GLN A 188 0.29 -5.77 -3.50
C GLN A 188 0.69 -7.04 -4.26
N GLU A 189 1.98 -7.40 -4.24
CA GLU A 189 2.44 -8.68 -4.77
C GLU A 189 1.62 -9.85 -4.21
N GLY A 190 1.20 -10.78 -5.08
CA GLY A 190 0.32 -11.89 -4.72
C GLY A 190 -1.18 -11.58 -4.82
N ASN A 191 -1.59 -10.31 -4.88
CA ASN A 191 -3.01 -9.93 -4.97
C ASN A 191 -3.51 -9.76 -6.43
N GLY A 192 -2.81 -10.37 -7.37
CA GLY A 192 -3.16 -10.40 -8.79
C GLY A 192 -2.37 -9.41 -9.64
N ILE A 193 -2.33 -9.71 -10.93
CA ILE A 193 -1.78 -8.84 -11.98
C ILE A 193 -2.96 -8.48 -12.90
N PRO A 194 -3.20 -7.19 -13.17
CA PRO A 194 -4.19 -6.76 -14.15
C PRO A 194 -3.99 -7.44 -15.51
N LYS A 195 -5.08 -7.77 -16.23
CA LYS A 195 -5.00 -8.54 -17.48
C LYS A 195 -4.23 -7.82 -18.60
N ASP A 196 -4.29 -6.50 -18.63
CA ASP A 196 -3.53 -5.66 -19.56
C ASP A 196 -2.04 -5.60 -19.21
N SER A 197 -1.63 -6.14 -18.06
CA SER A 197 -0.27 -6.10 -17.52
C SER A 197 0.23 -4.69 -17.24
N ASP A 198 -0.65 -3.69 -17.21
CA ASP A 198 -0.28 -2.31 -16.95
C ASP A 198 -0.30 -1.98 -15.45
N MET A 199 0.29 -0.84 -15.07
CA MET A 199 0.25 -0.38 -13.69
C MET A 199 -1.07 0.37 -13.43
N TRP A 200 -1.76 -0.04 -12.37
CA TRP A 200 -2.98 0.59 -11.90
C TRP A 200 -2.81 1.09 -10.46
N VAL A 201 -3.09 2.37 -10.25
CA VAL A 201 -3.02 2.98 -8.92
C VAL A 201 -4.31 3.72 -8.58
N SER A 202 -4.81 3.50 -7.37
CA SER A 202 -5.93 4.24 -6.80
C SER A 202 -5.42 5.41 -5.94
N TYR A 203 -6.17 6.50 -5.89
CA TYR A 203 -5.90 7.63 -5.01
C TYR A 203 -7.19 8.42 -4.77
N SER A 204 -7.19 9.27 -3.75
CA SER A 204 -8.27 10.22 -3.52
C SER A 204 -7.88 11.60 -4.02
N MET A 205 -8.83 12.37 -4.52
CA MET A 205 -8.71 13.81 -4.76
C MET A 205 -9.41 14.55 -3.63
N ASN A 206 -8.69 15.45 -2.95
CA ASN A 206 -9.21 16.26 -1.85
C ASN A 206 -9.76 15.47 -0.62
N LYS A 207 -9.52 14.15 -0.56
CA LYS A 207 -10.26 13.21 0.32
C LYS A 207 -11.78 13.29 0.11
N GLU A 208 -12.20 13.44 -1.14
CA GLU A 208 -13.60 13.64 -1.52
C GLU A 208 -13.97 12.73 -2.69
N ASP A 209 -13.24 12.85 -3.80
CA ASP A 209 -13.45 12.04 -4.98
C ASP A 209 -12.45 10.87 -5.01
N ILE A 210 -12.89 9.69 -5.43
CA ILE A 210 -12.02 8.52 -5.58
C ILE A 210 -11.65 8.36 -7.06
N TRP A 211 -10.36 8.26 -7.32
CA TRP A 211 -9.77 8.22 -8.64
C TRP A 211 -8.91 6.97 -8.81
N VAL A 212 -8.74 6.59 -10.06
CA VAL A 212 -7.82 5.54 -10.49
C VAL A 212 -7.03 6.07 -11.68
N ALA A 213 -5.73 5.78 -11.73
CA ALA A 213 -4.89 6.02 -12.90
C ALA A 213 -4.41 4.68 -13.48
N HIS A 214 -4.53 4.57 -14.80
CA HIS A 214 -3.94 3.55 -15.64
C HIS A 214 -2.64 4.09 -16.23
N VAL A 215 -1.55 3.34 -16.10
CA VAL A 215 -0.23 3.72 -16.60
C VAL A 215 0.31 2.56 -17.44
N PRO A 216 0.41 2.73 -18.78
CA PRO A 216 0.92 1.69 -19.66
C PRO A 216 2.34 1.23 -19.29
N VAL A 217 2.59 -0.08 -19.40
CA VAL A 217 3.89 -0.71 -19.16
C VAL A 217 4.38 -1.37 -20.47
N PRO A 218 5.60 -1.07 -20.96
CA PRO A 218 6.64 -0.25 -20.35
C PRO A 218 6.29 1.24 -20.32
N VAL A 219 6.62 1.92 -19.22
CA VAL A 219 6.33 3.34 -19.04
C VAL A 219 7.20 4.17 -19.99
N LYS A 220 6.56 4.92 -20.89
CA LYS A 220 7.25 5.82 -21.83
C LYS A 220 7.24 7.26 -21.30
N THR A 221 8.40 7.87 -21.21
CA THR A 221 8.57 9.28 -20.78
C THR A 221 8.69 10.27 -21.94
N VAL A 222 8.89 9.76 -23.15
CA VAL A 222 9.00 10.54 -24.39
C VAL A 222 8.07 9.94 -25.43
N ALA A 223 7.35 10.79 -26.16
CA ALA A 223 6.56 10.37 -27.30
C ALA A 223 7.48 9.85 -28.42
N THR A 224 7.14 8.69 -28.98
CA THR A 224 7.90 8.06 -30.08
C THR A 224 7.18 8.16 -31.43
N ALA A 225 5.96 8.71 -31.43
CA ALA A 225 5.15 9.03 -32.60
C ALA A 225 4.16 10.16 -32.26
N HIS A 226 3.73 10.92 -33.28
CA HIS A 226 2.73 11.99 -33.19
C HIS A 226 1.32 11.46 -33.48
#